data_AF-A0A127SAP4-F1
#
_entry.id   AF-A0A127SAP4-F1
#
_cell.length_a   1.000
_cell.length_b   1.000
_cell.length_c   1.000
_cell.angle_alpha   90.00
_cell.angle_beta   90.00
_cell.angle_gamma   90.00
#
_symmetry.space_group_name_H-M   'P 1'
#
loop_
_entity.id
_entity.type
_entity.pdbx_description
1 polymer ?
#
loop_
_entity_poly.entity_id
_entity_poly.type
_entity_poly.pdbx_seq_one_letter_code
_entity_poly.pdbx_strand_id
1 'polypeptide(L)'
;MHRSKTHCIPSHIQKEQQIMKYFTTDTHFGHPLVSVLRGFTTFDPGHTQYDALLSSQGRKAAEDWAKGVVLDDSRLNFRKAADTDAHDEAIVANINRIVGEDDELWILGDIGYRTSVRHLKSCLRQLRCRHLHAVIG
;
A
#
# COMPACT_ATOMS: atom_id res chain seq x y z
N MET A 1 -11.77 1.30 -64.66
CA MET A 1 -10.86 0.40 -63.93
C MET A 1 -9.88 1.23 -63.12
N HIS A 2 -10.19 1.50 -61.85
CA HIS A 2 -9.34 2.25 -60.91
C HIS A 2 -8.74 1.27 -59.90
N ARG A 3 -7.41 1.22 -59.80
CA ARG A 3 -6.72 0.58 -58.65
C ARG A 3 -6.12 1.69 -57.79
N SER A 4 -6.86 2.13 -56.78
CA SER A 4 -6.30 2.93 -55.68
C SER A 4 -5.33 2.06 -54.89
N LYS A 5 -4.07 2.45 -54.85
CA LYS A 5 -3.08 1.88 -53.92
C LYS A 5 -3.39 2.39 -52.51
N THR A 6 -4.01 1.55 -51.69
CA THR A 6 -4.09 1.75 -50.24
C THR A 6 -2.68 1.69 -49.66
N HIS A 7 -2.16 2.84 -49.21
CA HIS A 7 -1.00 2.88 -48.33
C HIS A 7 -1.46 2.41 -46.94
N CYS A 8 -1.16 1.17 -46.58
CA CYS A 8 -1.25 0.71 -45.20
C CYS A 8 -0.10 1.35 -44.42
N ILE A 9 -0.42 2.30 -43.54
CA ILE A 9 0.49 2.78 -42.51
C ILE A 9 0.63 1.65 -41.48
N PRO A 10 1.84 1.12 -41.19
CA PRO A 10 2.02 0.08 -40.20
C PRO A 10 1.64 0.59 -38.80
N SER A 11 0.68 -0.05 -38.15
CA SER A 11 0.22 0.24 -36.79
C SER A 11 1.18 -0.28 -35.71
N HIS A 12 2.48 -0.02 -35.86
CA HIS A 12 3.47 -0.24 -34.80
C HIS A 12 3.98 1.11 -34.30
N ILE A 13 3.08 1.89 -33.70
CA ILE A 13 3.49 2.78 -32.62
C ILE A 13 3.59 1.87 -31.39
N GLN A 14 4.77 1.26 -31.20
CA GLN A 14 5.16 0.84 -29.87
C GLN A 14 5.05 2.09 -29.01
N LYS A 15 4.06 2.16 -28.12
CA LYS A 15 4.10 3.17 -27.05
C LYS A 15 5.42 2.93 -26.34
N GLU A 16 6.38 3.85 -26.45
CA GLU A 16 7.46 3.93 -25.50
C GLU A 16 6.80 3.86 -24.13
N GLN A 17 7.11 2.81 -23.36
CA GLN A 17 6.67 2.76 -21.97
C GLN A 17 7.41 3.90 -21.29
N GLN A 18 6.71 4.99 -21.04
CA GLN A 18 7.26 6.12 -20.31
C GLN A 18 7.61 5.61 -18.91
N ILE A 19 8.90 5.57 -18.60
CA ILE A 19 9.38 5.27 -17.25
C ILE A 19 8.88 6.39 -16.34
N MET A 20 8.03 6.03 -15.38
CA MET A 20 7.43 6.98 -14.45
C MET A 20 8.19 7.02 -13.14
N LYS A 21 8.14 8.18 -12.48
CA LYS A 21 8.68 8.36 -11.13
C LYS A 21 7.52 8.50 -10.15
N TYR A 22 7.49 7.60 -9.18
CA TYR A 22 6.51 7.59 -8.11
C TYR A 22 7.18 7.94 -6.79
N PHE A 23 6.47 8.71 -5.98
CA PHE A 23 6.88 9.10 -4.65
C PHE A 23 5.79 8.67 -3.66
N THR A 24 6.20 8.04 -2.56
CA THR A 24 5.31 7.66 -1.48
C THR A 24 6.00 7.86 -0.14
N THR A 25 5.24 7.86 0.94
CA THR A 25 5.70 7.90 2.33
C THR A 25 4.75 7.04 3.16
N ASP A 26 5.09 6.81 4.43
CA ASP A 26 4.20 6.21 5.41
C ASP A 26 3.79 4.77 5.07
N THR A 27 4.69 3.95 4.51
CA THR A 27 4.38 2.53 4.31
C THR A 27 4.18 1.82 5.64
N HIS A 28 4.88 2.24 6.70
CA HIS A 28 4.72 1.77 8.07
C HIS A 28 4.69 0.23 8.20
N PHE A 29 5.56 -0.46 7.46
CA PHE A 29 5.61 -1.91 7.47
C PHE A 29 5.82 -2.44 8.89
N GLY A 30 4.97 -3.38 9.29
CA GLY A 30 4.98 -4.01 10.60
C GLY A 30 4.63 -3.08 11.78
N HIS A 31 4.03 -1.90 11.56
CA HIS A 31 3.70 -0.96 12.64
C HIS A 31 2.32 -1.24 13.25
N PRO A 32 2.20 -1.78 14.48
CA PRO A 32 0.92 -2.25 14.99
C PRO A 32 -0.12 -1.14 15.19
N LEU A 33 0.28 0.01 15.76
CA LEU A 33 -0.62 1.16 15.89
C LEU A 33 -1.17 1.59 14.52
N VAL A 34 -0.30 1.84 13.55
CA VAL A 34 -0.73 2.31 12.21
C VAL A 34 -1.60 1.27 11.51
N SER A 35 -1.31 -0.02 11.63
CA SER A 35 -2.17 -1.09 11.10
C SER A 35 -3.59 -1.00 11.68
N VAL A 36 -3.72 -0.87 13.01
CA VAL A 36 -5.04 -0.66 13.66
C VAL A 36 -5.71 0.62 13.17
N LEU A 37 -4.96 1.72 13.04
CA LEU A 37 -5.51 3.00 12.56
C LEU A 37 -5.90 2.97 11.09
N ARG A 38 -5.49 1.95 10.35
CA ARG A 38 -5.88 1.73 8.95
C ARG A 38 -6.93 0.63 8.82
N GLY A 39 -7.48 0.13 9.93
CA GLY A 39 -8.52 -0.88 9.97
C GLY A 39 -8.04 -2.32 10.00
N PHE A 40 -6.73 -2.57 9.84
CA PHE A 40 -6.16 -3.92 9.83
C PHE A 40 -6.05 -4.46 11.25
N THR A 41 -7.10 -5.13 11.69
CA THR A 41 -7.29 -5.56 13.07
C THR A 41 -7.73 -7.01 13.18
N THR A 42 -7.36 -7.66 14.27
CA THR A 42 -7.77 -9.04 14.56
C THR A 42 -9.22 -9.13 15.05
N PHE A 43 -9.80 -8.02 15.51
CA PHE A 43 -11.18 -7.94 16.00
C PHE A 43 -12.21 -7.54 14.93
N ASP A 44 -11.77 -6.98 13.80
CA ASP A 44 -12.59 -6.72 12.60
C ASP A 44 -11.83 -7.14 11.33
N PRO A 45 -11.54 -8.46 11.16
CA PRO A 45 -10.69 -8.94 10.05
C PRO A 45 -11.31 -8.71 8.67
N GLY A 46 -12.63 -8.52 8.59
CA GLY A 46 -13.34 -8.20 7.36
C GLY A 46 -13.45 -6.71 7.06
N HIS A 47 -12.81 -5.84 7.86
CA HIS A 47 -12.90 -4.37 7.75
C HIS A 47 -14.34 -3.82 7.72
N THR A 48 -15.32 -4.59 8.19
CA THR A 48 -16.74 -4.28 7.94
C THR A 48 -17.18 -3.07 8.74
N GLN A 49 -16.82 -3.03 10.02
CA GLN A 49 -17.18 -1.92 10.88
C GLN A 49 -16.29 -0.71 10.59
N TYR A 50 -14.99 -0.94 10.36
CA TYR A 50 -14.05 0.12 10.00
C TYR A 50 -14.49 0.85 8.72
N ASP A 51 -14.78 0.12 7.64
CA ASP A 51 -15.16 0.71 6.35
C ASP A 51 -16.54 1.39 6.40
N ALA A 52 -17.48 0.82 7.17
CA ALA A 52 -18.79 1.47 7.39
C ALA A 52 -18.63 2.83 8.08
N LEU A 53 -17.79 2.92 9.12
CA LEU A 53 -17.50 4.17 9.81
C LEU A 53 -16.71 5.14 8.91
N LEU A 54 -15.72 4.65 8.17
CA LEU A 54 -14.94 5.45 7.24
C LEU A 54 -15.84 6.07 6.16
N SER A 55 -16.76 5.30 5.59
CA SER A 55 -17.65 5.76 4.55
C SER A 55 -18.76 6.70 5.07
N SER A 56 -19.26 6.48 6.29
CA SER A 56 -20.41 7.24 6.82
C SER A 56 -20.00 8.48 7.62
N GLN A 57 -18.86 8.43 8.33
CA GLN A 57 -18.44 9.44 9.30
C GLN A 57 -17.00 9.92 9.08
N GLY A 58 -16.27 9.30 8.15
CA GLY A 58 -14.92 9.71 7.77
C GLY A 58 -13.82 9.08 8.63
N ARG A 59 -12.58 9.39 8.23
CA ARG A 59 -11.37 8.75 8.73
C ARG A 59 -11.18 8.88 10.24
N LYS A 60 -11.41 10.07 10.79
CA LYS A 60 -11.22 10.30 12.23
C LYS A 60 -12.14 9.42 13.07
N ALA A 61 -13.40 9.25 12.67
CA ALA A 61 -14.36 8.41 13.38
C ALA A 61 -13.96 6.92 13.34
N ALA A 62 -13.51 6.43 12.18
CA ALA A 62 -13.02 5.06 12.03
C ALA A 62 -11.75 4.81 12.88
N GLU A 63 -10.79 5.75 12.85
CA GLU A 63 -9.58 5.69 13.68
C GLU A 63 -9.88 5.73 15.17
N ASP A 64 -10.76 6.65 15.61
CA ASP A 64 -11.11 6.80 17.03
C ASP A 64 -11.86 5.56 17.54
N TRP A 65 -12.73 4.95 16.72
CA TRP A 65 -13.37 3.68 17.05
C TRP A 65 -12.35 2.54 17.19
N ALA A 66 -11.47 2.35 16.21
CA ALA A 66 -10.47 1.28 16.25
C ALA A 66 -9.52 1.46 17.45
N LYS A 67 -9.10 2.70 17.75
CA LYS A 67 -8.34 3.02 18.97
C LYS A 67 -9.14 2.71 20.24
N GLY A 68 -10.41 3.12 20.30
CA GLY A 68 -11.29 2.89 21.44
C GLY A 68 -11.41 1.41 21.78
N VAL A 69 -11.67 0.55 20.79
CA VAL A 69 -11.73 -0.92 20.98
C VAL A 69 -10.46 -1.46 21.65
N VAL A 70 -9.29 -0.99 21.23
CA VAL A 70 -8.01 -1.44 21.80
C VAL A 70 -7.76 -0.89 23.20
N LEU A 71 -8.15 0.36 23.48
CA LEU A 71 -7.92 1.01 24.77
C LEU A 71 -8.94 0.59 25.85
N ASP A 72 -10.16 0.24 25.44
CA ASP A 72 -11.24 -0.13 26.36
C ASP A 72 -11.14 -1.60 26.82
N ASP A 73 -10.49 -2.48 26.04
CA ASP A 73 -10.22 -3.86 26.45
C ASP A 73 -8.82 -4.01 27.07
N SER A 74 -8.77 -4.11 28.40
CA SER A 74 -7.54 -4.33 29.18
C SER A 74 -6.68 -5.54 28.77
N ARG A 75 -7.24 -6.49 28.01
CA ARG A 75 -6.51 -7.68 27.51
C ARG A 75 -5.78 -7.40 26.19
N LEU A 76 -6.19 -6.36 25.47
CA LEU A 76 -5.63 -5.93 24.21
C LEU A 76 -4.51 -4.90 24.41
N ASN A 77 -3.67 -4.83 23.39
CA ASN A 77 -2.80 -3.71 23.11
C ASN A 77 -2.62 -3.66 21.60
N PHE A 78 -2.07 -2.58 21.05
CA PHE A 78 -1.92 -2.44 19.60
C PHE A 78 -1.18 -3.62 18.94
N ARG A 79 -0.23 -4.25 19.63
CA ARG A 79 0.50 -5.41 19.08
C ARG A 79 -0.38 -6.66 18.95
N LYS A 80 -1.32 -6.89 19.87
CA LYS A 80 -2.26 -8.02 19.81
C LYS A 80 -3.46 -7.74 18.91
N ALA A 81 -3.84 -6.47 18.81
CA ALA A 81 -5.01 -6.03 18.07
C ALA A 81 -4.73 -5.86 16.57
N ALA A 82 -3.49 -5.58 16.18
CA ALA A 82 -3.12 -5.37 14.79
C ALA A 82 -3.04 -6.67 14.00
N ASP A 83 -3.56 -6.64 12.77
CA ASP A 83 -3.18 -7.58 11.72
C ASP A 83 -2.12 -6.90 10.83
N THR A 84 -0.85 -6.98 11.24
CA THR A 84 0.24 -6.31 10.51
C THR A 84 0.54 -6.96 9.17
N ASP A 85 0.27 -8.26 9.02
CA ASP A 85 0.56 -8.98 7.78
C ASP A 85 -0.45 -8.57 6.71
N ALA A 86 -1.75 -8.55 7.03
CA ALA A 86 -2.78 -8.05 6.11
C ALA A 86 -2.55 -6.58 5.71
N HIS A 87 -2.11 -5.74 6.66
CA HIS A 87 -1.73 -4.36 6.38
C HIS A 87 -0.58 -4.27 5.37
N ASP A 88 0.50 -5.00 5.62
CA ASP A 88 1.71 -4.94 4.79
C ASP A 88 1.43 -5.47 3.38
N GLU A 89 0.65 -6.55 3.26
CA GLU A 89 0.17 -7.11 1.99
C GLU A 89 -0.67 -6.09 1.21
N ALA A 90 -1.60 -5.39 1.87
CA ALA A 90 -2.44 -4.40 1.22
C ALA A 90 -1.63 -3.20 0.70
N ILE A 91 -0.62 -2.74 1.44
CA ILE A 91 0.29 -1.67 0.99
C ILE A 91 1.09 -2.12 -0.24
N VAL A 92 1.69 -3.31 -0.19
CA VAL A 92 2.44 -3.89 -1.33
C VAL A 92 1.55 -4.04 -2.55
N ALA A 93 0.34 -4.60 -2.40
CA ALA A 93 -0.60 -4.80 -3.48
C ALA A 93 -1.02 -3.47 -4.13
N ASN A 94 -1.29 -2.44 -3.33
CA ASN A 94 -1.66 -1.12 -3.82
C ASN A 94 -0.54 -0.45 -4.61
N ILE A 95 0.72 -0.55 -4.15
CA ILE A 95 1.87 -0.03 -4.87
C ILE A 95 2.05 -0.79 -6.20
N ASN A 96 2.04 -2.12 -6.17
CA ASN A 96 2.22 -2.98 -7.34
C ASN A 96 1.11 -2.87 -8.40
N ARG A 97 -0.05 -2.34 -8.01
CA ARG A 97 -1.16 -2.04 -8.95
C ARG A 97 -0.86 -0.83 -9.83
N ILE A 98 -0.01 0.09 -9.37
CA ILE A 98 0.26 1.38 -10.03
C ILE A 98 1.67 1.40 -10.61
N VAL A 99 2.67 0.93 -9.86
CA VAL A 99 4.08 1.03 -10.21
C VAL A 99 4.50 -0.21 -11.02
N GLY A 100 4.97 0.03 -12.24
CA GLY A 100 5.54 -0.97 -13.13
C GLY A 100 6.91 -1.46 -12.66
N GLU A 101 7.41 -2.50 -13.33
CA GLU A 101 8.71 -3.10 -13.03
C GLU A 101 9.88 -2.16 -13.35
N ASP A 102 9.75 -1.39 -14.43
CA ASP A 102 10.77 -0.47 -14.95
C ASP A 102 10.66 0.96 -14.43
N ASP A 103 9.59 1.27 -13.68
CA ASP A 103 9.40 2.58 -13.06
C ASP A 103 10.41 2.82 -11.93
N GLU A 104 10.56 4.08 -11.52
CA GLU A 104 11.28 4.46 -10.31
C GLU A 104 10.30 4.68 -9.14
N LEU A 105 10.57 4.06 -8.00
CA LEU A 105 9.80 4.25 -6.77
C LEU A 105 10.69 4.81 -5.65
N TRP A 106 10.28 5.95 -5.11
CA TRP A 106 10.91 6.60 -3.97
C TRP A 106 10.00 6.53 -2.74
N ILE A 107 10.48 5.90 -1.66
CA ILE A 107 9.82 5.88 -0.34
C ILE A 107 10.53 6.88 0.57
N LEU A 108 9.85 7.98 0.88
CA LEU A 108 10.40 9.20 1.48
C LEU A 108 10.33 9.22 3.01
N GLY A 109 10.69 8.12 3.67
CA GLY A 109 10.62 7.98 5.13
C GLY A 109 9.46 7.12 5.61
N ASP A 110 9.35 6.98 6.94
CA ASP A 110 8.31 6.19 7.63
C ASP A 110 8.07 4.78 7.05
N ILE A 111 9.18 4.14 6.66
CA ILE A 111 9.13 2.88 5.91
C ILE A 111 8.63 1.71 6.79
N GLY A 112 9.04 1.69 8.05
CA GLY A 112 8.62 0.70 9.04
C GLY A 112 9.02 1.11 10.45
N TYR A 113 8.32 0.58 11.46
CA TYR A 113 8.53 0.96 12.87
C TYR A 113 8.70 -0.26 13.77
N ARG A 114 9.79 -0.29 14.53
CA ARG A 114 10.14 -1.39 15.48
C ARG A 114 9.95 -2.80 14.89
N THR A 115 10.05 -2.93 13.56
CA THR A 115 10.02 -4.20 12.84
C THR A 115 11.44 -4.68 12.58
N SER A 116 11.61 -5.99 12.36
CA SER A 116 12.93 -6.53 12.06
C SER A 116 13.39 -6.10 10.66
N VAL A 117 14.71 -5.89 10.49
CA VAL A 117 15.30 -5.63 9.17
C VAL A 117 14.95 -6.76 8.18
N ARG A 118 14.82 -7.99 8.66
CA ARG A 118 14.39 -9.13 7.85
C ARG A 118 12.97 -8.95 7.32
N HIS A 119 12.03 -8.56 8.18
CA HIS A 119 10.63 -8.30 7.81
C HIS A 119 10.50 -7.15 6.83
N LEU A 120 11.18 -6.03 7.12
CA LEU A 120 11.23 -4.89 6.22
C LEU A 120 11.76 -5.28 4.84
N LYS A 121 12.89 -6.00 4.79
CA LYS A 121 13.43 -6.53 3.52
C LYS A 121 12.47 -7.49 2.83
N SER A 122 11.64 -8.23 3.57
CA SER A 122 10.63 -9.12 3.00
C SER A 122 9.54 -8.32 2.29
N CYS A 123 9.03 -7.25 2.92
CA CYS A 123 8.02 -6.37 2.33
C CYS A 123 8.55 -5.68 1.08
N LEU A 124 9.74 -5.07 1.16
CA LEU A 124 10.33 -4.34 0.03
C LEU A 124 10.63 -5.25 -1.17
N ARG A 125 10.99 -6.53 -0.96
CA ARG A 125 11.21 -7.50 -2.05
C ARG A 125 9.94 -7.91 -2.77
N GLN A 126 8.76 -7.69 -2.18
CA GLN A 126 7.50 -7.98 -2.85
C GLN A 126 7.07 -6.84 -3.77
N LEU A 127 7.71 -5.66 -3.68
CA LEU A 127 7.50 -4.58 -4.64
C LEU A 127 8.09 -4.99 -5.99
N ARG A 128 7.30 -4.88 -7.06
CA ARG A 128 7.69 -5.28 -8.42
C ARG A 128 8.71 -4.33 -9.06
N CYS A 129 8.73 -3.08 -8.61
CA CYS A 129 9.63 -2.05 -9.10
C CYS A 129 11.09 -2.42 -8.83
N ARG A 130 11.91 -2.46 -9.90
CA ARG A 130 13.34 -2.80 -9.80
C ARG A 130 14.19 -1.61 -9.34
N HIS A 131 13.69 -0.39 -9.53
CA HIS A 131 14.38 0.86 -9.20
C HIS A 131 13.78 1.47 -7.93
N LEU A 132 14.03 0.80 -6.80
CA LEU A 132 13.53 1.18 -5.48
C LEU A 132 14.56 2.03 -4.71
N HIS A 133 14.14 3.21 -4.29
CA HIS A 133 14.92 4.14 -3.48
C HIS A 133 14.23 4.37 -2.14
N ALA A 134 14.95 4.14 -1.05
CA ALA A 134 14.47 4.35 0.31
C ALA A 134 15.25 5.50 0.94
N VAL A 135 14.56 6.54 1.37
CA VAL A 135 15.12 7.63 2.15
C VAL A 135 14.84 7.36 3.62
N ILE A 136 15.87 7.42 4.46
CA ILE A 136 15.73 7.23 5.91
C ILE A 136 15.18 8.53 6.50
N GLY A 137 14.02 8.42 7.16
CA GLY A 137 13.40 9.49 7.95
C GLY A 137 13.92 9.53 9.39
#